data_AF-A0A7X2MQ68-F1
#
_entry.id   AF-A0A7X2MQ68-F1
#
_cell.length_a   1.000
_cell.length_b   1.000
_cell.length_c   1.000
_cell.angle_alpha   90.00
_cell.angle_beta   90.00
_cell.angle_gamma   90.00
#
_symmetry.space_group_name_H-M   'P 1'
#
loop_
_entity.id
_entity.type
_entity.pdbx_description
1 polymer ?
#
loop_
_entity_poly.entity_id
_entity_poly.type
_entity_poly.pdbx_seq_one_letter_code
_entity_poly.pdbx_strand_id
1 'polypeptide(L)'
;MHTGYLSLQQRAWLKARARSWLWRSELPTWLLIGVIYGGWFTVMLNVQTLGRLPATLLLIGFTGWYMSLQHELIHGHPTRWPRVNQLFGTLPLAVWYPYGLYRDSHLAHHRNHTLTEPDEDPETYYLSAAHWAKLPRWQQQLIHLRNTFLGRLLLGPLLDVAATFGGMWQALRGGDRSAIAMWLLHGTLLALLFFWMARSGFSPLFS
;
A
#
# COMPACT_ATOMS: atom_id res chain seq x y z
N MET A 1 -17.36 -22.05 11.63
CA MET A 1 -17.40 -20.94 12.61
C MET A 1 -18.02 -19.70 11.95
N HIS A 2 -18.77 -18.91 12.71
CA HIS A 2 -19.90 -18.10 12.25
C HIS A 2 -19.56 -16.89 11.36
N THR A 3 -19.84 -16.97 10.06
CA THR A 3 -20.14 -15.79 9.22
C THR A 3 -21.58 -15.34 9.50
N GLY A 4 -21.79 -14.67 10.63
CA GLY A 4 -23.09 -14.21 11.13
C GLY A 4 -23.40 -12.73 10.88
N TYR A 5 -22.60 -12.03 10.06
CA TYR A 5 -22.69 -10.55 9.95
C TYR A 5 -23.58 -10.03 8.81
N LEU A 6 -23.91 -10.86 7.82
CA LEU A 6 -24.71 -10.44 6.67
C LEU A 6 -26.13 -11.00 6.77
N SER A 7 -27.13 -10.13 6.70
CA SER A 7 -28.54 -10.52 6.57
C SER A 7 -28.75 -11.37 5.32
N LEU A 8 -29.77 -12.24 5.30
CA LEU A 8 -30.07 -13.07 4.12
C LEU A 8 -30.28 -12.21 2.86
N GLN A 9 -30.85 -11.02 3.02
CA GLN A 9 -31.04 -10.05 1.96
C GLN A 9 -29.71 -9.46 1.44
N GLN A 10 -28.79 -9.10 2.34
CA GLN A 10 -27.44 -8.65 1.96
C GLN A 10 -26.67 -9.75 1.22
N ARG A 11 -26.79 -11.01 1.66
CA ARG A 11 -26.17 -12.16 0.97
C ARG A 11 -26.77 -12.40 -0.41
N ALA A 12 -28.08 -12.31 -0.55
CA ALA A 12 -28.76 -12.45 -1.83
C ALA A 12 -28.36 -11.31 -2.79
N TRP A 13 -28.28 -10.09 -2.28
CA TRP A 13 -27.84 -8.91 -3.04
C TRP A 13 -26.38 -9.04 -3.49
N LEU A 14 -25.46 -9.44 -2.60
CA LEU A 14 -24.06 -9.69 -2.94
C LEU A 14 -23.91 -10.81 -3.97
N LYS A 15 -24.65 -11.92 -3.82
CA LYS A 15 -24.66 -13.03 -4.80
C LYS A 15 -25.19 -12.60 -6.16
N ALA A 16 -26.23 -11.75 -6.21
CA ALA A 16 -26.76 -11.20 -7.44
C ALA A 16 -25.76 -10.24 -8.11
N ARG A 17 -25.09 -9.40 -7.32
CA ARG A 17 -24.07 -8.46 -7.79
C ARG A 17 -22.82 -9.18 -8.32
N ALA A 18 -22.31 -10.17 -7.59
CA ALA A 18 -21.19 -11.02 -8.01
C ALA A 18 -21.47 -11.81 -9.31
N ARG A 19 -22.75 -12.10 -9.60
CA ARG A 19 -23.16 -12.74 -10.86
C ARG A 19 -23.33 -11.77 -12.02
N SER A 20 -23.36 -10.46 -11.76
CA SER A 20 -23.49 -9.46 -12.81
C SER A 20 -22.22 -9.39 -13.66
N TRP A 21 -22.41 -9.09 -14.95
CA TRP A 21 -21.31 -8.93 -15.91
C TRP A 21 -20.29 -7.88 -15.45
N LEU A 22 -20.72 -6.85 -14.72
CA LEU A 22 -19.87 -5.80 -14.16
C LEU A 22 -18.82 -6.35 -13.19
N TRP A 23 -19.20 -7.27 -12.30
CA TRP A 23 -18.27 -7.89 -11.35
C TRP A 23 -17.40 -8.95 -12.02
N ARG A 24 -17.96 -9.73 -12.96
CA ARG A 24 -17.17 -10.72 -13.72
C ARG A 24 -16.12 -10.10 -14.64
N SER A 25 -16.34 -8.86 -15.08
CA SER A 25 -15.41 -8.13 -15.93
C SER A 25 -14.38 -7.32 -15.13
N GLU A 26 -14.40 -7.41 -13.80
CA GLU A 26 -13.53 -6.64 -12.91
C GLU A 26 -13.64 -5.13 -13.14
N LEU A 27 -14.81 -4.68 -13.64
CA LEU A 27 -15.06 -3.29 -13.99
C LEU A 27 -14.88 -2.33 -12.79
N PRO A 28 -15.22 -2.69 -11.54
CA PRO A 28 -14.89 -1.87 -10.38
C PRO A 28 -13.39 -1.55 -10.26
N THR A 29 -12.52 -2.55 -10.38
CA THR A 29 -11.06 -2.36 -10.30
C THR A 29 -10.52 -1.61 -11.52
N TRP A 30 -11.04 -1.88 -12.73
CA TRP A 30 -10.69 -1.09 -13.92
C TRP A 30 -11.07 0.40 -13.78
N LEU A 31 -12.26 0.67 -13.25
CA LEU A 31 -12.69 2.04 -12.96
C LEU A 31 -11.80 2.67 -11.90
N LEU A 32 -11.43 1.93 -10.85
CA LEU A 32 -10.54 2.40 -9.80
C LEU A 32 -9.15 2.76 -10.35
N ILE A 33 -8.58 1.93 -11.22
CA ILE A 33 -7.34 2.23 -11.97
C ILE A 33 -7.51 3.55 -12.73
N GLY A 34 -8.56 3.67 -13.54
CA GLY A 34 -8.80 4.88 -14.34
C GLY A 34 -8.96 6.14 -13.49
N VAL A 35 -9.71 6.07 -12.38
CA VAL A 35 -9.94 7.20 -11.47
C VAL A 35 -8.67 7.59 -10.73
N ILE A 36 -7.91 6.63 -10.20
CA ILE A 36 -6.69 6.92 -9.44
C ILE A 36 -5.62 7.50 -10.36
N TYR A 37 -5.31 6.83 -11.47
CA TYR A 37 -4.29 7.31 -12.40
C TYR A 37 -4.72 8.61 -13.08
N GLY A 38 -5.93 8.66 -13.62
CA GLY A 38 -6.47 9.85 -14.26
C GLY A 38 -6.52 11.04 -13.31
N GLY A 39 -7.03 10.81 -12.09
CA GLY A 39 -7.11 11.84 -11.05
C GLY A 39 -5.73 12.34 -10.62
N TRP A 40 -4.80 11.43 -10.31
CA TRP A 40 -3.45 11.79 -9.89
C TRP A 40 -2.71 12.61 -10.95
N PHE A 41 -2.70 12.15 -12.21
CA PHE A 41 -2.05 12.88 -13.30
C PHE A 41 -2.76 14.20 -13.65
N THR A 42 -4.10 14.24 -13.57
CA THR A 42 -4.86 15.49 -13.82
C THR A 42 -4.53 16.54 -12.78
N VAL A 43 -4.46 16.18 -11.49
CA VAL A 43 -4.05 17.10 -10.43
C VAL A 43 -2.63 17.61 -10.69
N MET A 44 -1.72 16.70 -11.03
CA MET A 44 -0.33 17.05 -11.26
C MET A 44 -0.13 17.98 -12.46
N LEU A 45 -0.85 17.74 -13.55
CA LEU A 45 -0.82 18.61 -14.75
C LEU A 45 -1.44 20.00 -14.50
N ASN A 46 -2.38 20.11 -13.54
CA ASN A 46 -3.09 21.34 -13.23
C ASN A 46 -2.63 21.98 -11.91
N VAL A 47 -1.44 21.60 -11.42
CA VAL A 47 -0.94 22.05 -10.12
C VAL A 47 -0.79 23.57 -10.00
N GLN A 48 -0.44 24.24 -11.10
CA GLN A 48 -0.31 25.71 -11.14
C GLN A 48 -1.66 26.41 -10.98
N THR A 49 -2.72 25.84 -11.54
CA THR A 49 -4.09 26.37 -11.48
C THR A 49 -4.75 26.06 -10.12
N LEU A 50 -4.54 24.85 -9.60
CA LEU A 50 -5.11 24.41 -8.32
C LEU A 50 -4.43 25.11 -7.14
N GLY A 51 -3.14 25.44 -7.26
CA GLY A 51 -2.31 25.89 -6.16
C GLY A 51 -1.71 24.71 -5.38
N ARG A 52 -0.57 24.97 -4.74
CA ARG A 52 0.30 23.92 -4.16
C ARG A 52 -0.39 23.10 -3.07
N LEU A 53 -1.07 23.75 -2.13
CA LEU A 53 -1.69 23.08 -0.97
C LEU A 53 -2.82 22.11 -1.39
N PRO A 54 -3.87 22.53 -2.12
CA PRO A 54 -4.94 21.61 -2.52
C PRO A 54 -4.44 20.51 -3.46
N ALA A 55 -3.49 20.81 -4.37
CA ALA A 55 -2.87 19.78 -5.20
C ALA A 55 -2.15 18.73 -4.35
N THR A 56 -1.38 19.15 -3.35
CA THR A 56 -0.68 18.23 -2.43
C THR A 56 -1.66 17.33 -1.67
N LEU A 57 -2.74 17.89 -1.12
CA LEU A 57 -3.76 17.12 -0.40
C LEU A 57 -4.47 16.09 -1.30
N LEU A 58 -4.81 16.49 -2.54
CA LEU A 58 -5.42 15.59 -3.51
C LEU A 58 -4.45 14.47 -3.92
N LEU A 59 -3.17 14.79 -4.18
CA LEU A 59 -2.15 13.79 -4.50
C LEU A 59 -1.93 12.81 -3.35
N ILE A 60 -1.94 13.27 -2.09
CA ILE A 60 -1.92 12.39 -0.91
C ILE A 60 -3.14 11.48 -0.89
N GLY A 61 -4.35 12.02 -1.13
CA GLY A 61 -5.58 11.24 -1.19
C GLY A 61 -5.54 10.15 -2.27
N PHE A 62 -5.15 10.50 -3.49
CA PHE A 62 -5.00 9.55 -4.59
C PHE A 62 -3.91 8.51 -4.32
N THR A 63 -2.81 8.91 -3.69
CA THR A 63 -1.73 7.97 -3.29
C THR A 63 -2.21 7.02 -2.20
N GLY A 64 -3.03 7.48 -1.26
CA GLY A 64 -3.68 6.62 -0.27
C GLY A 64 -4.62 5.61 -0.91
N TRP A 65 -5.47 6.05 -1.86
CA TRP A 65 -6.31 5.14 -2.65
C TRP A 65 -5.49 4.17 -3.51
N TYR A 66 -4.32 4.60 -4.00
CA TYR A 66 -3.41 3.74 -4.75
C TYR A 66 -2.94 2.54 -3.93
N MET A 67 -2.70 2.70 -2.63
CA MET A 67 -2.38 1.57 -1.74
C MET A 67 -3.50 0.54 -1.67
N SER A 68 -4.76 1.00 -1.59
CA SER A 68 -5.93 0.11 -1.65
C SER A 68 -6.03 -0.61 -3.00
N LEU A 69 -5.75 0.09 -4.11
CA LEU A 69 -5.68 -0.53 -5.43
C LEU A 69 -4.57 -1.58 -5.48
N GLN A 70 -3.37 -1.30 -4.95
CA GLN A 70 -2.29 -2.28 -4.92
C GLN A 70 -2.69 -3.55 -4.17
N HIS A 71 -3.48 -3.43 -3.10
CA HIS A 71 -4.04 -4.58 -2.38
C HIS A 71 -4.93 -5.45 -3.29
N GLU A 72 -5.84 -4.83 -4.04
CA GLU A 72 -6.67 -5.53 -5.03
C GLU A 72 -5.82 -6.21 -6.12
N LEU A 73 -4.77 -5.54 -6.59
CA LEU A 73 -3.84 -6.05 -7.60
C LEU A 73 -3.11 -7.32 -7.11
N ILE A 74 -2.69 -7.35 -5.85
CA ILE A 74 -2.03 -8.50 -5.22
C ILE A 74 -2.97 -9.71 -5.14
N HIS A 75 -4.26 -9.48 -4.92
CA HIS A 75 -5.28 -10.54 -4.90
C HIS A 75 -5.65 -11.08 -6.29
N GLY A 76 -5.06 -10.53 -7.36
CA GLY A 76 -5.27 -11.05 -8.72
C GLY A 76 -6.35 -10.30 -9.51
N HIS A 77 -6.76 -9.12 -9.06
CA HIS A 77 -7.64 -8.24 -9.83
C HIS A 77 -6.83 -7.19 -10.61
N PRO A 78 -7.30 -6.64 -11.74
CA PRO A 78 -8.47 -7.08 -12.49
C PRO A 78 -8.15 -8.26 -13.44
N THR A 79 -6.89 -8.69 -13.54
CA THR A 79 -6.51 -9.77 -14.47
C THR A 79 -6.01 -11.00 -13.74
N ARG A 80 -6.34 -12.17 -14.26
CA ARG A 80 -5.78 -13.46 -13.80
C ARG A 80 -4.25 -13.60 -13.97
N TRP A 81 -3.57 -12.59 -14.53
CA TRP A 81 -2.14 -12.62 -14.83
C TRP A 81 -1.39 -11.70 -13.85
N PRO A 82 -0.71 -12.26 -12.83
CA PRO A 82 -0.05 -11.46 -11.79
C PRO A 82 0.96 -10.44 -12.34
N ARG A 83 1.63 -10.75 -13.46
CA ARG A 83 2.58 -9.82 -14.12
C ARG A 83 1.90 -8.58 -14.69
N VAL A 84 0.68 -8.70 -15.19
CA VAL A 84 -0.08 -7.56 -15.71
C VAL A 84 -0.58 -6.70 -14.56
N ASN A 85 -1.09 -7.32 -13.49
CA ASN A 85 -1.48 -6.58 -12.29
C ASN A 85 -0.28 -5.89 -11.65
N GLN A 86 0.89 -6.55 -11.63
CA GLN A 86 2.13 -5.96 -11.18
C GLN A 86 2.50 -4.71 -11.98
N LEU A 87 2.28 -4.66 -13.30
CA LEU A 87 2.56 -3.46 -14.08
C LEU A 87 1.74 -2.25 -13.58
N PHE A 88 0.45 -2.45 -13.27
CA PHE A 88 -0.38 -1.42 -12.62
C PHE A 88 0.06 -1.12 -11.18
N GLY A 89 0.80 -2.02 -10.53
CA GLY A 89 1.36 -1.79 -9.20
C GLY A 89 2.73 -1.11 -9.21
N THR A 90 3.47 -1.17 -10.33
CA THR A 90 4.88 -0.76 -10.40
C THR A 90 5.11 0.75 -10.44
N LEU A 91 4.10 1.55 -10.79
CA LEU A 91 4.30 3.00 -10.78
C LEU A 91 4.50 3.48 -9.34
N PRO A 92 5.58 4.20 -9.01
CA PRO A 92 5.94 4.52 -7.64
C PRO A 92 5.16 5.73 -7.12
N LEU A 93 3.83 5.71 -7.23
CA LEU A 93 2.95 6.71 -6.63
C LEU A 93 3.05 6.66 -5.10
N ALA A 94 3.10 5.45 -4.54
CA ALA A 94 3.51 5.20 -3.16
C ALA A 94 5.05 5.23 -3.07
N VAL A 95 5.61 6.44 -3.06
CA VAL A 95 7.06 6.76 -3.13
C VAL A 95 7.93 5.81 -2.30
N TRP A 96 7.51 5.53 -1.06
CA TRP A 96 8.30 4.79 -0.09
C TRP A 96 8.16 3.28 -0.15
N TYR A 97 7.19 2.72 -0.90
CA TYR A 97 6.83 1.31 -0.76
C TYR A 97 6.71 0.60 -2.12
N PRO A 98 7.76 -0.15 -2.55
CA PRO A 98 7.73 -0.88 -3.80
C PRO A 98 6.64 -1.96 -3.80
N TYR A 99 5.92 -2.11 -4.92
CA TYR A 99 4.86 -3.11 -5.05
C TYR A 99 5.32 -4.54 -4.75
N GLY A 100 6.54 -4.91 -5.17
CA GLY A 100 7.08 -6.25 -4.89
C GLY A 100 7.25 -6.51 -3.40
N LEU A 101 7.74 -5.51 -2.65
CA LEU A 101 7.86 -5.59 -1.20
C LEU A 101 6.49 -5.72 -0.54
N TYR A 102 5.51 -4.91 -0.97
CA TYR A 102 4.14 -5.01 -0.46
C TYR A 102 3.49 -6.37 -0.73
N ARG A 103 3.65 -6.88 -1.95
CA ARG A 103 3.14 -8.19 -2.33
C ARG A 103 3.74 -9.28 -1.47
N ASP A 104 5.06 -9.26 -1.28
CA ASP A 104 5.77 -10.32 -0.57
C ASP A 104 5.48 -10.28 0.93
N SER A 105 5.38 -9.09 1.54
CA SER A 105 4.94 -8.94 2.93
C SER A 105 3.50 -9.42 3.13
N HIS A 106 2.60 -9.01 2.23
CA HIS A 106 1.19 -9.38 2.28
C HIS A 106 0.99 -10.89 2.08
N LEU A 107 1.70 -11.50 1.13
CA LEU A 107 1.64 -12.96 0.92
C LEU A 107 2.24 -13.73 2.10
N ALA A 108 3.27 -13.20 2.77
CA ALA A 108 3.80 -13.80 3.99
C ALA A 108 2.76 -13.77 5.12
N HIS A 109 2.04 -12.65 5.28
CA HIS A 109 0.93 -12.54 6.22
C HIS A 109 -0.18 -13.58 5.96
N HIS A 110 -0.59 -13.78 4.69
CA HIS A 110 -1.59 -14.80 4.33
C HIS A 110 -1.10 -16.24 4.51
N ARG A 111 0.21 -16.49 4.45
CA ARG A 111 0.78 -17.83 4.72
C ARG A 111 0.80 -18.16 6.20
N ASN A 112 0.90 -17.16 7.07
CA ASN A 112 0.95 -17.31 8.53
C ASN A 112 -0.45 -17.37 9.17
N HIS A 113 -1.46 -17.83 8.43
CA HIS A 113 -2.86 -17.87 8.88
C HIS A 113 -3.15 -19.00 9.91
N THR A 114 -2.22 -19.28 10.81
CA THR A 114 -2.52 -19.94 12.08
C THR A 114 -3.09 -18.85 13.00
N LEU A 115 -4.40 -18.60 12.86
CA LEU A 115 -5.22 -17.60 13.57
C LEU A 115 -5.29 -17.77 15.12
N THR A 116 -4.27 -18.33 15.76
CA THR A 116 -4.22 -18.59 17.22
C THR A 116 -2.96 -18.08 17.90
N GLU A 117 -1.94 -17.62 17.18
CA GLU A 117 -0.66 -17.18 17.75
C GLU A 117 -0.37 -15.73 17.30
N PRO A 118 -0.57 -14.71 18.17
CA PRO A 118 -0.35 -13.29 17.85
C PRO A 118 1.09 -12.93 17.45
N ASP A 119 2.05 -13.82 17.74
CA ASP A 119 3.49 -13.54 17.59
C ASP A 119 4.03 -13.83 16.17
N GLU A 120 3.25 -14.45 15.27
CA GLU A 120 3.69 -14.81 13.90
C GLU A 120 3.20 -13.84 12.81
N ASP A 121 2.41 -12.83 13.17
CA ASP A 121 1.81 -11.92 12.21
C ASP A 121 2.46 -10.52 12.27
N PRO A 122 3.25 -10.14 11.25
CA PRO A 122 3.90 -8.83 11.19
C PRO A 122 2.93 -7.65 11.04
N GLU A 123 1.66 -7.90 10.68
CA GLU A 123 0.61 -6.87 10.53
C GLU A 123 -0.38 -6.86 11.70
N THR A 124 -0.36 -7.85 12.59
CA THR A 124 -1.21 -7.88 13.77
C THR A 124 -0.69 -6.89 14.81
N TYR A 125 -1.55 -5.93 15.17
CA TYR A 125 -1.31 -4.94 16.23
C TYR A 125 -1.42 -5.54 17.65
N TYR A 126 -1.65 -6.84 17.76
CA TYR A 126 -1.85 -7.56 19.01
C TYR A 126 -0.57 -8.31 19.36
N LEU A 127 0.09 -7.87 20.43
CA LEU A 127 1.19 -8.63 21.03
C LEU A 127 0.61 -9.59 22.06
N SER A 128 1.14 -10.80 22.14
CA SER A 128 0.80 -11.68 23.25
C SER A 128 1.20 -11.04 24.59
N ALA A 129 0.47 -11.32 25.66
CA ALA A 129 0.78 -10.78 26.99
C ALA A 129 2.21 -11.15 27.44
N ALA A 130 2.69 -12.32 27.01
CA ALA A 130 4.04 -12.80 27.26
C ALA A 130 5.11 -12.00 26.50
N HIS A 131 4.86 -11.61 25.25
CA HIS A 131 5.77 -10.73 24.50
C HIS A 131 5.76 -9.32 25.06
N TRP A 132 4.58 -8.78 25.37
CA TRP A 132 4.44 -7.45 25.95
C TRP A 132 5.26 -7.28 27.24
N ALA A 133 5.21 -8.27 28.13
CA ALA A 133 5.96 -8.27 29.39
C ALA A 133 7.48 -8.28 29.20
N LYS A 134 7.99 -8.79 28.06
CA LYS A 134 9.42 -8.84 27.74
C LYS A 134 9.93 -7.56 27.08
N LEU A 135 9.05 -6.68 26.60
CA LEU A 135 9.46 -5.45 25.92
C LEU A 135 9.97 -4.41 26.93
N PRO A 136 11.12 -3.75 26.68
CA PRO A 136 11.55 -2.60 27.46
C PRO A 136 10.52 -1.47 27.42
N ARG A 137 10.44 -0.69 28.50
CA ARG A 137 9.41 0.35 28.70
C ARG A 137 9.28 1.36 27.56
N TRP A 138 10.39 1.71 26.91
CA TRP A 138 10.38 2.61 25.76
C TRP A 138 9.70 1.99 24.53
N GLN A 139 9.80 0.68 24.32
CA GLN A 139 9.09 -0.02 23.23
C GLN A 139 7.59 -0.11 23.51
N GLN A 140 7.20 -0.38 24.76
CA GLN A 140 5.79 -0.34 25.18
C GLN A 140 5.18 1.06 24.97
N GLN A 141 5.91 2.12 25.35
CA GLN A 141 5.48 3.51 25.12
C GLN A 141 5.40 3.85 23.62
N LEU A 142 6.35 3.37 22.80
CA LEU A 142 6.31 3.54 21.36
C LEU A 142 5.08 2.86 20.74
N ILE A 143 4.74 1.64 21.19
CA ILE A 143 3.55 0.91 20.73
C ILE A 143 2.27 1.61 21.18
N HIS A 144 2.21 2.10 22.42
CA HIS A 144 1.08 2.90 22.90
C HIS A 144 0.89 4.17 22.08
N LEU A 145 1.99 4.90 21.84
CA LEU A 145 1.97 6.11 21.03
C LEU A 145 1.52 5.80 19.61
N ARG A 146 2.09 4.77 18.97
CA ARG A 146 1.69 4.28 17.64
C ARG A 146 0.21 3.87 17.59
N ASN A 147 -0.35 3.33 18.66
CA ASN A 147 -1.76 2.91 18.71
C ASN A 147 -2.75 4.07 18.91
N THR A 148 -2.26 5.28 19.20
CA THR A 148 -3.11 6.49 19.14
C THR A 148 -3.42 6.87 17.69
N PHE A 149 -4.51 7.59 17.45
CA PHE A 149 -4.86 8.05 16.09
C PHE A 149 -3.74 8.87 15.44
N LEU A 150 -3.17 9.84 16.17
CA LEU A 150 -2.06 10.66 15.69
C LEU A 150 -0.77 9.85 15.51
N GLY A 151 -0.50 8.90 16.40
CA GLY A 151 0.63 8.00 16.23
C GLY A 151 0.48 7.07 15.03
N ARG A 152 -0.72 6.56 14.74
CA ARG A 152 -0.96 5.80 13.49
C ARG A 152 -0.75 6.67 12.26
N LEU A 153 -1.22 7.91 12.32
CA LEU A 153 -1.13 8.85 11.20
C LEU A 153 0.32 9.30 10.93
N LEU A 154 1.14 9.48 11.97
CA LEU A 154 2.49 10.05 11.84
C LEU A 154 3.61 9.00 11.99
N LEU A 155 3.54 8.14 13.01
CA LEU A 155 4.58 7.13 13.27
C LEU A 155 4.45 5.91 12.38
N GLY A 156 3.23 5.55 11.96
CA GLY A 156 3.00 4.44 11.02
C GLY A 156 3.84 4.61 9.74
N PRO A 157 3.66 5.69 8.97
CA PRO A 157 4.44 5.95 7.76
C PRO A 157 5.95 6.00 8.00
N LEU A 158 6.40 6.60 9.12
CA LEU A 158 7.83 6.68 9.45
C LEU A 158 8.45 5.31 9.72
N LEU A 159 7.75 4.46 10.47
CA LEU A 159 8.18 3.09 10.74
C LEU A 159 8.18 2.24 9.47
N ASP A 160 7.19 2.41 8.61
CA ASP A 160 7.13 1.71 7.32
C ASP A 160 8.29 2.11 6.42
N VAL A 161 8.60 3.42 6.34
CA VAL A 161 9.78 3.93 5.63
C VAL A 161 11.07 3.31 6.20
N ALA A 162 11.25 3.30 7.51
CA ALA A 162 12.43 2.73 8.16
C ALA A 162 12.58 1.22 7.91
N ALA A 163 11.48 0.46 7.99
CA ALA A 163 11.46 -0.97 7.69
C ALA A 163 11.81 -1.23 6.22
N THR A 164 11.32 -0.38 5.32
CA THR A 164 11.57 -0.47 3.88
C THR A 164 13.05 -0.23 3.56
N PHE A 165 13.68 0.77 4.17
CA PHE A 165 15.13 0.99 4.08
C PHE A 165 15.94 -0.15 4.72
N GLY A 166 15.47 -0.70 5.85
CA GLY A 166 16.07 -1.89 6.48
C GLY A 166 16.07 -3.10 5.55
N GLY A 167 14.95 -3.35 4.85
CA GLY A 167 14.82 -4.42 3.85
C GLY A 167 15.74 -4.22 2.64
N MET A 168 15.87 -2.99 2.14
CA MET A 168 16.83 -2.66 1.07
C MET A 168 18.27 -3.00 1.50
N TRP A 169 18.66 -2.60 2.72
CA TRP A 169 19.98 -2.84 3.26
C TRP A 169 20.28 -4.33 3.45
N GLN A 170 19.31 -5.09 3.96
CA GLN A 170 19.43 -6.54 4.11
C GLN A 170 19.57 -7.25 2.75
N ALA A 171 18.79 -6.85 1.75
CA ALA A 171 18.87 -7.39 0.39
C ALA A 171 20.26 -7.16 -0.24
N LEU A 172 20.82 -5.96 -0.05
CA LEU A 172 22.18 -5.62 -0.51
C LEU A 172 23.25 -6.45 0.21
N ARG A 173 23.16 -6.58 1.54
CA ARG A 173 24.10 -7.41 2.32
C ARG A 173 24.00 -8.90 1.98
N GLY A 174 22.79 -9.39 1.74
CA GLY A 174 22.51 -10.79 1.42
C GLY A 174 22.74 -11.16 -0.05
N GLY A 175 22.94 -10.18 -0.93
CA GLY A 175 23.15 -10.41 -2.37
C GLY A 175 21.92 -10.92 -3.11
N ASP A 176 20.70 -10.63 -2.61
CA ASP A 176 19.47 -11.04 -3.27
C ASP A 176 19.26 -10.23 -4.55
N ARG A 177 19.63 -10.83 -5.68
CA ARG A 177 19.54 -10.20 -7.01
C ARG A 177 18.12 -9.81 -7.39
N SER A 178 17.11 -10.55 -6.95
CA SER A 178 15.71 -10.26 -7.27
C SER A 178 15.24 -9.03 -6.51
N ALA A 179 15.52 -8.97 -5.20
CA ALA A 179 15.21 -7.80 -4.39
C ALA A 179 15.98 -6.56 -4.87
N ILE A 180 17.27 -6.70 -5.20
CA ILE A 180 18.07 -5.60 -5.77
C ILE A 180 17.48 -5.10 -7.08
N ALA A 181 17.10 -5.98 -8.00
CA ALA A 181 16.49 -5.59 -9.27
C ALA A 181 15.16 -4.85 -9.08
N MET A 182 14.32 -5.30 -8.15
CA MET A 182 13.09 -4.60 -7.76
C MET A 182 13.39 -3.18 -7.26
N TRP A 183 14.36 -3.04 -6.35
CA TRP A 183 14.76 -1.75 -5.80
C TRP A 183 15.32 -0.80 -6.86
N LEU A 184 16.15 -1.31 -7.78
CA LEU A 184 16.67 -0.52 -8.90
C LEU A 184 15.56 -0.07 -9.84
N LEU A 185 14.61 -0.95 -10.17
CA LEU A 185 13.46 -0.60 -11.00
C LEU A 185 12.60 0.49 -10.33
N HIS A 186 12.25 0.29 -9.05
CA HIS A 186 11.47 1.26 -8.28
C HIS A 186 12.18 2.61 -8.19
N GLY A 187 13.47 2.61 -7.84
CA GLY A 187 14.29 3.82 -7.75
C GLY A 187 14.41 4.55 -9.08
N THR A 188 14.57 3.82 -10.19
CA THR A 188 14.62 4.41 -11.55
C THR A 188 13.28 5.06 -11.92
N LEU A 189 12.17 4.35 -11.72
CA LEU A 189 10.84 4.90 -12.00
C LEU A 189 10.53 6.11 -11.12
N LEU A 190 10.97 6.09 -9.86
CA LEU A 190 10.76 7.18 -8.92
C LEU A 190 11.57 8.41 -9.33
N ALA A 191 12.83 8.23 -9.74
CA ALA A 191 13.67 9.30 -10.25
C ALA A 191 13.06 9.93 -11.52
N LEU A 192 12.54 9.12 -12.44
CA LEU A 192 11.85 9.60 -13.65
C LEU A 192 10.58 10.38 -13.29
N LEU A 193 9.79 9.89 -12.33
CA LEU A 193 8.59 10.56 -11.85
C LEU A 193 8.92 11.93 -11.25
N PHE A 194 9.91 12.00 -10.34
CA PHE A 194 10.33 13.25 -9.73
C PHE A 194 10.95 14.23 -10.73
N PHE A 195 11.74 13.74 -11.69
CA PHE A 195 12.27 14.56 -12.77
C PHE A 195 11.14 15.20 -13.60
N TRP A 196 10.12 14.41 -13.94
CA TRP A 196 8.95 14.91 -14.65
C TRP A 196 8.17 15.92 -13.80
N MET A 197 7.93 15.63 -12.52
CA MET A 197 7.24 16.53 -11.59
C MET A 197 7.95 17.89 -11.46
N ALA A 198 9.28 17.85 -11.33
CA ALA A 198 10.11 19.05 -11.25
C ALA A 198 10.00 19.91 -12.52
N ARG A 199 10.00 19.28 -13.71
CA ARG A 199 9.78 19.98 -14.99
C ARG A 199 8.38 20.58 -15.12
N SER A 200 7.38 19.97 -14.50
CA SER A 200 6.00 20.49 -14.48
C SER A 200 5.78 21.66 -13.50
N GLY A 201 6.83 22.12 -12.82
CA GLY A 201 6.77 23.26 -11.89
C GLY A 201 6.39 22.87 -10.46
N PHE A 202 6.35 21.57 -10.15
CA PHE A 202 6.20 21.07 -8.78
C PHE A 202 7.54 20.49 -8.34
N SER A 203 8.39 21.33 -7.76
CA SER A 203 9.66 20.88 -7.19
C SER A 203 9.45 20.43 -5.75
N PRO A 204 9.63 19.13 -5.42
CA PRO A 204 9.63 18.69 -4.03
C PRO A 204 10.92 19.10 -3.28
N LEU A 205 11.94 19.59 -4.00
CA LEU A 205 13.28 19.87 -3.45
C LEU A 205 13.67 21.34 -3.39
N PHE A 206 12.92 22.23 -4.06
CA PHE A 206 13.19 23.67 -4.06
C PHE A 206 11.88 24.43 -3.86
N SER A 207 11.72 24.92 -2.63
CA SER A 207 10.73 25.92 -2.20
C SER A 207 11.00 27.27 -2.84
#